data_AF-A0A925YDK4-F1
#
_entry.id   AF-A0A925YDK4-F1
#
_cell.length_a   1.000
_cell.length_b   1.000
_cell.length_c   1.000
_cell.angle_alpha   90.00
_cell.angle_beta   90.00
_cell.angle_gamma   90.00
#
_symmetry.space_group_name_H-M   'P 1'
#
loop_
_entity.id
_entity.type
_entity.pdbx_description
1 polymer ?
#
loop_
_entity_poly.entity_id
_entity_poly.type
_entity_poly.pdbx_seq_one_letter_code
_entity_poly.pdbx_strand_id
1 'polypeptide(L)' 'MGQVLHGSATTTEAVRRAIQYSQESLRALAKRYGINQKTVSKWKKRSSVADVPTGPKEA' A
#
# COMPACT_ATOMS: atom_id res chain seq x y z
N MET A 1 -15.61 0.32 7.73
CA MET A 1 -15.45 1.53 6.89
C MET A 1 -14.74 1.11 5.61
N GLY A 2 -15.44 1.06 4.47
CA GLY A 2 -14.85 0.64 3.21
C GLY A 2 -13.88 1.71 2.70
N GLN A 3 -12.66 1.33 2.36
CA GLN A 3 -11.70 2.25 1.76
C GLN A 3 -12.19 2.62 0.36
N VAL A 4 -12.57 3.88 0.15
CA VAL A 4 -12.94 4.39 -1.18
C VAL A 4 -11.64 4.60 -1.95
N LEU A 5 -11.31 3.64 -2.81
CA LEU A 5 -10.17 3.72 -3.70
C LEU A 5 -10.64 4.08 -5.10
N HIS A 6 -9.82 4.85 -5.82
CA HIS A 6 -10.04 5.09 -7.24
C HIS A 6 -10.11 3.76 -8.01
N GLY A 7 -10.95 3.65 -9.04
CA GLY A 7 -11.19 2.40 -9.76
C GLY A 7 -9.92 1.79 -10.41
N SER A 8 -8.91 2.61 -10.68
CA SER A 8 -7.60 2.16 -11.20
C SER A 8 -6.54 1.93 -10.12
N ALA A 9 -6.89 1.98 -8.84
CA ALA A 9 -5.92 1.80 -7.76
C ALA A 9 -5.51 0.33 -7.63
N THR A 10 -4.31 0.00 -8.10
CA THR A 10 -3.77 -1.36 -8.05
C THR A 10 -3.42 -1.82 -6.61
N THR A 11 -3.06 -0.89 -5.72
CA THR A 11 -2.65 -1.24 -4.35
C THR A 11 -3.73 -0.88 -3.34
N THR A 12 -4.57 -1.86 -3.02
CA THR A 12 -5.60 -1.77 -1.97
C THR A 12 -5.00 -1.89 -0.57
N GLU A 13 -5.73 -1.50 0.47
CA GLU A 13 -5.29 -1.69 1.86
C GLU A 13 -4.95 -3.14 2.20
N ALA A 14 -5.69 -4.12 1.66
CA ALA A 14 -5.37 -5.54 1.85
C ALA A 14 -3.97 -5.88 1.33
N VAL A 15 -3.62 -5.40 0.13
CA VAL A 15 -2.28 -5.59 -0.45
C VAL A 15 -1.21 -4.86 0.36
N ARG A 16 -1.49 -3.63 0.82
CA ARG A 16 -0.56 -2.85 1.66
C ARG A 16 -0.27 -3.55 2.99
N ARG A 17 -1.29 -4.09 3.66
CA ARG A 17 -1.15 -4.89 4.88
C ARG A 17 -0.34 -6.15 4.61
N ALA A 18 -0.65 -6.88 3.55
CA ALA A 18 0.08 -8.09 3.19
C ALA A 18 1.57 -7.81 2.91
N ILE A 19 1.91 -6.68 2.30
CA ILE A 19 3.29 -6.25 2.08
C ILE A 19 4.00 -5.92 3.40
N GLN A 20 3.33 -5.26 4.35
CA GLN A 20 3.92 -4.92 5.65
C GLN A 20 4.24 -6.15 6.50
N TYR A 21 3.32 -7.12 6.56
CA TYR A 21 3.48 -8.33 7.39
C TYR A 21 4.32 -9.43 6.72
N SER A 22 4.60 -9.33 5.42
CA SER A 22 5.37 -10.36 4.72
C SER A 22 6.89 -10.23 4.94
N GLN A 23 7.52 -11.35 5.29
CA GLN A 23 8.98 -11.49 5.34
C GLN A 23 9.60 -11.80 3.98
N GLU A 24 8.79 -12.02 2.94
CA GLU A 24 9.27 -12.31 1.59
C GLU A 24 10.11 -11.16 1.01
N SER A 25 10.94 -11.51 0.02
CA SER A 25 11.74 -10.53 -0.73
C SER A 25 10.84 -9.57 -1.52
N LEU A 26 11.35 -8.35 -1.76
CA LEU A 26 10.64 -7.35 -2.57
C LEU A 26 10.27 -7.87 -3.97
N ARG A 27 11.14 -8.72 -4.54
CA ARG A 27 10.99 -9.30 -5.88
C ARG A 27 9.86 -10.32 -5.95
N ALA A 28 9.69 -11.13 -4.89
CA ALA A 28 8.58 -12.08 -4.77
C ALA A 28 7.24 -11.36 -4.65
N LEU A 29 7.16 -10.36 -3.77
CA LEU A 29 5.94 -9.56 -3.56
C LEU A 29 5.56 -8.76 -4.82
N ALA A 30 6.54 -8.19 -5.51
CA ALA A 30 6.33 -7.47 -6.77
C ALA A 30 5.72 -8.38 -7.85
N LYS A 31 6.24 -9.62 -8.00
CA LYS A 31 5.70 -10.61 -8.95
C LYS A 31 4.29 -11.06 -8.57
N ARG A 32 4.04 -11.30 -7.29
CA ARG A 32 2.74 -11.80 -6.78
C ARG A 32 1.61 -10.79 -6.97
N TYR A 33 1.88 -9.51 -6.72
CA TYR A 33 0.87 -8.46 -6.81
C TYR A 33 0.91 -7.68 -8.12
N GLY A 34 1.82 -8.01 -9.04
CA GLY A 34 1.96 -7.31 -10.34
C GLY A 34 2.36 -5.84 -10.20
N ILE A 35 3.09 -5.47 -9.14
CA ILE A 35 3.49 -4.09 -8.84
C ILE A 35 5.01 -3.92 -8.87
N ASN A 36 5.48 -2.69 -9.06
CA ASN A 36 6.91 -2.37 -9.03
C ASN A 36 7.50 -2.63 -7.63
N GLN A 37 8.72 -3.17 -7.56
CA GLN A 37 9.48 -3.36 -6.32
C GLN A 37 9.65 -2.06 -5.51
N LYS A 38 9.75 -0.90 -6.19
CA LYS A 38 9.78 0.41 -5.50
C LYS A 38 8.51 0.66 -4.69
N THR A 39 7.35 0.24 -5.20
CA THR A 39 6.06 0.34 -4.52
C THR A 39 6.01 -0.59 -3.31
N VAL A 40 6.50 -1.82 -3.44
CA VAL A 40 6.62 -2.76 -2.32
C VAL A 40 7.51 -2.19 -1.22
N SER A 41 8.70 -1.68 -1.59
CA SER A 41 9.65 -1.07 -0.65
C SER A 41 9.05 0.13 0.08
N LYS A 42 8.33 0.99 -0.65
CA LYS A 42 7.61 2.13 -0.07
C LYS A 42 6.60 1.68 0.98
N TRP A 43 5.75 0.70 0.67
CA TRP A 43 4.72 0.23 1.59
C TRP A 43 5.28 -0.52 2.81
N LYS A 44 6.37 -1.27 2.63
CA LYS A 44 7.05 -1.98 3.72
C LYS A 44 7.67 -1.03 4.75
N LYS A 45 8.07 0.19 4.33
CA LYS A 45 8.62 1.23 5.20
C LYS A 45 7.58 2.16 5.82
N ARG A 46 6.34 2.18 5.32
CA ARG A 46 5.28 3.04 5.88
C ARG A 46 4.78 2.45 7.19
N SER A 47 4.42 3.33 8.13
CA SER A 47 3.77 2.98 9.39
C SER A 47 2.27 2.74 9.26
N SER A 48 1.62 3.30 8.24
CA SER A 48 0.18 3.16 8.01
C SER A 48 -0.16 2.70 6.58
N VAL A 49 -1.19 1.88 6.48
CA VAL A 49 -1.79 1.36 5.24
C VAL A 49 -3.01 2.15 4.79
N ALA A 50 -3.61 2.89 5.72
CA ALA A 50 -4.79 3.69 5.49
C ALA A 50 -4.48 4.84 4.55
N ASP A 51 -5.49 5.24 3.78
CA ASP A 51 -5.42 6.50 3.05
C ASP A 51 -5.75 7.63 4.03
N VAL A 52 -4.94 8.67 4.04
CA VAL A 52 -5.14 9.83 4.91
C VAL A 52 -5.46 11.05 4.06
N PRO A 53 -6.46 11.85 4.45
CA PRO A 53 -6.78 13.07 3.72
C PRO A 53 -5.57 14.01 3.74
N THR A 54 -5.13 14.46 2.57
CA THR A 54 -3.97 15.35 2.39
C THR A 54 -4.36 16.84 2.41
N GLY A 55 -5.60 17.17 2.80
CA GLY A 55 -6.10 18.55 2.85
C GLY A 55 -5.65 19.33 4.10
N PRO A 56 -5.79 20.67 4.09
CA PRO A 56 -5.52 21.49 5.27
C PRO A 56 -6.41 21.02 6.43
N LYS A 57 -5.80 20.85 7.60
CA LYS A 57 -6.54 20.65 8.85
C LYS A 57 -7.15 22.00 9.21
N GLU A 58 -8.45 22.05 9.44
CA GLU A 58 -9.11 23.25 9.95
C GLU A 58 -8.44 23.65 11.28
N ALA A 59 -8.18 24.96 11.42
CA ALA A 59 -7.39 25.54 12.50
C ALA A 59 -8.13 25.53 13.84
#